data_AF-A0A8J2KVZ5-F1
#
_entry.id   AF-A0A8J2KVZ5-F1
#
_cell.length_a   1.000
_cell.length_b   1.000
_cell.length_c   1.000
_cell.angle_alpha   90.00
_cell.angle_beta   90.00
_cell.angle_gamma   90.00
#
_symmetry.space_group_name_H-M   'P 1'
#
loop_
_entity.id
_entity.type
_entity.pdbx_description
1 polymer ?
#
loop_
_entity_poly.entity_id
_entity_poly.type
_entity_poly.pdbx_seq_one_letter_code
_entity_poly.pdbx_strand_id
1 'polypeptide(L)'
;MFHVVTVEAFYTFKKFSIDPRYGLLVPKDNVATIEMSACVIEGVSRSRNALIDGKTHGYDWDSGYTCHQLGSGAIVVQLAQPYVISTMRLLLWDCDDRRYSYYVEVSTNQRNWEMVANKCQDP
;
A
#
# COMPACT_ATOMS: atom_id res chain seq x y z
N MET A 1 -15.29 27.42 16.65
CA MET A 1 -14.58 28.25 15.64
C MET A 1 -13.92 27.28 14.68
N PHE A 2 -14.29 27.30 13.39
CA PHE A 2 -13.76 26.40 12.36
C PHE A 2 -12.84 27.21 11.45
N HIS A 3 -11.57 26.82 11.36
CA HIS A 3 -10.56 27.53 10.58
C HIS A 3 -10.05 26.62 9.47
N VAL A 4 -10.07 27.14 8.24
CA VAL A 4 -9.46 26.50 7.07
C VAL A 4 -8.41 27.46 6.54
N VAL A 5 -7.15 27.01 6.48
CA VAL A 5 -6.00 27.85 6.13
C VAL A 5 -5.72 27.82 4.62
N THR A 6 -6.02 26.72 3.93
CA THR A 6 -5.98 26.63 2.45
C THR A 6 -6.80 25.44 1.95
N VAL A 7 -7.36 25.56 0.74
CA VAL A 7 -7.97 24.49 -0.07
C VAL A 7 -7.65 24.79 -1.53
N GLU A 8 -7.18 23.78 -2.26
CA GLU A 8 -6.95 23.88 -3.70
C GLU A 8 -7.65 22.73 -4.42
N ALA A 9 -8.23 23.03 -5.59
CA ALA A 9 -8.90 22.06 -6.45
C ALA A 9 -8.59 22.41 -7.92
N PHE A 10 -8.08 21.43 -8.66
CA PHE A 10 -7.61 21.62 -10.03
C PHE A 10 -8.30 20.65 -10.99
N TYR A 11 -8.27 20.97 -12.28
CA TYR A 11 -8.67 20.06 -13.35
C TYR A 11 -7.50 19.85 -14.33
N THR A 12 -7.54 18.77 -15.11
CA THR A 12 -6.53 18.49 -16.13
C THR A 12 -7.16 17.89 -17.38
N PHE A 13 -6.60 18.19 -18.54
CA PHE A 13 -6.96 17.53 -19.81
C PHE A 13 -6.17 16.23 -20.03
N LYS A 14 -5.29 15.84 -19.09
CA LYS A 14 -4.59 14.57 -19.14
C LYS A 14 -5.61 13.44 -19.20
N LYS A 15 -5.50 12.58 -20.20
CA LYS A 15 -6.36 11.41 -20.34
C LYS A 15 -5.90 10.32 -19.38
N PHE A 16 -6.85 9.71 -18.70
CA PHE A 16 -6.63 8.55 -17.85
C PHE A 16 -7.38 7.35 -18.42
N SER A 17 -6.83 6.16 -18.22
CA SER A 17 -7.51 4.92 -18.54
C SER A 17 -8.47 4.60 -17.40
N ILE A 18 -9.75 4.52 -17.71
CA ILE A 18 -10.80 4.12 -16.77
C ILE A 18 -11.27 2.75 -17.18
N ASP A 19 -11.32 1.82 -16.23
CA ASP A 19 -11.88 0.50 -16.48
C ASP A 19 -13.41 0.63 -16.67
N PRO A 20 -13.97 0.16 -17.80
CA PRO A 20 -15.38 0.36 -18.12
C PRO A 20 -16.33 -0.44 -17.21
N ARG A 21 -15.85 -1.50 -16.55
CA ARG A 21 -16.65 -2.34 -15.65
C ARG A 21 -16.74 -1.73 -14.26
N TYR A 22 -15.62 -1.23 -13.74
CA TYR A 22 -15.54 -0.74 -12.36
C TYR A 22 -15.63 0.79 -12.24
N GLY A 23 -15.43 1.53 -13.34
CA GLY A 23 -15.38 2.99 -13.32
C GLY A 23 -14.16 3.53 -12.56
N LEU A 24 -13.14 2.68 -12.34
CA LEU A 24 -11.95 3.01 -11.57
C LEU A 24 -10.76 3.28 -12.48
N LEU A 25 -9.80 4.06 -11.98
CA LEU A 25 -8.59 4.38 -12.72
C LEU A 25 -7.69 3.15 -12.85
N VAL A 26 -7.22 2.88 -14.06
CA VAL A 26 -6.19 1.88 -14.36
C VAL A 26 -4.83 2.59 -14.30
N PRO A 27 -4.03 2.37 -13.25
CA PRO A 27 -2.77 3.07 -13.08
C PRO A 27 -1.74 2.56 -14.10
N LYS A 28 -0.90 3.48 -14.60
CA LYS A 28 0.24 3.16 -15.47
C LYS A 28 1.55 2.97 -14.71
N ASP A 29 1.61 3.56 -13.52
CA ASP A 29 2.78 3.63 -12.66
C ASP A 29 2.43 3.13 -11.26
N ASN A 30 3.43 2.95 -10.39
CA ASN A 30 3.19 2.55 -9.01
C ASN A 30 2.41 3.63 -8.25
N VAL A 31 1.20 3.30 -7.80
CA VAL A 31 0.34 4.19 -6.99
C VAL A 31 0.51 3.98 -5.49
N ALA A 32 1.28 2.98 -5.07
CA ALA A 32 1.63 2.73 -3.67
C ALA A 32 2.95 3.43 -3.30
N THR A 33 2.98 4.76 -3.44
CA THR A 33 4.11 5.61 -3.01
C THR A 33 3.62 6.85 -2.30
N ILE A 34 4.49 7.48 -1.51
CA ILE A 34 4.20 8.73 -0.80
C ILE A 34 3.86 9.85 -1.80
N GLU A 35 4.57 9.94 -2.92
CA GLU A 35 4.35 10.96 -3.96
C GLU A 35 2.98 10.82 -4.62
N MET A 36 2.44 9.60 -4.67
CA MET A 36 1.10 9.30 -5.17
C MET A 36 0.03 9.38 -4.07
N SER A 37 0.36 10.01 -2.92
CA SER A 37 -0.50 10.22 -1.77
C SER A 37 -1.01 8.92 -1.12
N ALA A 38 -0.30 7.81 -1.28
CA ALA A 38 -0.56 6.61 -0.50
C ALA A 38 -0.01 6.76 0.93
N CYS A 39 -0.61 6.03 1.87
CA CYS A 39 -0.21 6.04 3.28
C CYS A 39 -0.29 4.62 3.86
N VAL A 40 0.68 4.27 4.69
CA VAL A 40 0.56 3.11 5.58
C VAL A 40 -0.34 3.55 6.75
N ILE A 41 -1.50 2.91 6.90
CA ILE A 41 -2.50 3.25 7.94
C ILE A 41 -2.53 2.22 9.07
N GLU A 42 -1.97 1.04 8.85
CA GLU A 42 -1.77 0.01 9.87
C GLU A 42 -0.40 -0.64 9.69
N GLY A 43 0.19 -1.08 10.80
CA GLY A 43 1.56 -1.59 10.87
C GLY A 43 2.46 -0.67 11.70
N VAL A 44 3.56 -1.24 12.17
CA VAL A 44 4.56 -0.61 13.02
C VAL A 44 5.82 -0.36 12.21
N SER A 45 6.34 0.86 12.27
CA SER A 45 7.61 1.25 11.67
C SER A 45 8.21 2.43 12.46
N ARG A 46 9.54 2.59 12.46
CA ARG A 46 10.18 3.76 13.09
C ARG A 46 9.95 5.05 12.33
N SER A 47 9.76 4.95 11.02
CA SER A 47 9.49 6.08 10.14
C SER A 47 8.16 5.88 9.44
N ARG A 48 7.29 6.88 9.51
CA ARG A 48 5.99 6.85 8.83
C ARG A 48 6.19 6.55 7.36
N ASN A 49 5.39 5.63 6.82
CA ASN A 49 5.40 5.21 5.41
C ASN A 49 6.71 4.55 4.94
N ALA A 50 7.55 4.00 5.84
CA ALA A 50 8.80 3.32 5.47
C ALA A 50 8.61 2.24 4.37
N LEU A 51 7.50 1.49 4.40
CA LEU A 51 7.19 0.48 3.37
C LEU A 51 7.08 1.03 1.94
N ILE A 52 6.68 2.30 1.79
CA ILE A 52 6.32 2.91 0.50
C ILE A 52 7.14 4.18 0.20
N ASP A 53 8.28 4.36 0.88
CA ASP A 53 9.16 5.53 0.72
C ASP A 53 10.17 5.40 -0.44
N GLY A 54 10.13 4.26 -1.16
CA GLY A 54 10.99 3.96 -2.31
C GLY A 54 12.37 3.41 -1.95
N LYS A 55 12.75 3.32 -0.67
CA LYS A 55 14.03 2.74 -0.26
C LYS A 55 13.93 1.22 -0.18
N THR A 56 14.72 0.57 -1.02
CA THR A 56 14.80 -0.90 -1.12
C THR A 56 16.15 -1.46 -0.66
N HIS A 57 16.98 -0.60 -0.08
CA HIS A 57 18.30 -0.94 0.45
C HIS A 57 18.59 -0.12 1.71
N GLY A 58 19.54 -0.59 2.52
CA GLY A 58 19.96 0.13 3.73
C GLY A 58 18.95 0.05 4.88
N TYR A 59 18.00 -0.89 4.82
CA TYR A 59 17.21 -1.28 5.98
C TYR A 59 17.99 -2.28 6.84
N ASP A 60 17.70 -2.27 8.13
CA ASP A 60 18.36 -3.09 9.14
C ASP A 60 17.40 -3.37 10.30
N TRP A 61 17.89 -3.99 11.37
CA TRP A 61 17.07 -4.38 12.52
C TRP A 61 16.40 -3.21 13.23
N ASP A 62 16.90 -1.99 13.00
CA ASP A 62 16.39 -0.78 13.60
C ASP A 62 15.39 -0.07 12.68
N SER A 63 15.58 -0.06 11.35
CA SER A 63 14.80 0.82 10.46
C SER A 63 14.63 0.30 9.02
N GLY A 64 13.74 0.96 8.27
CA GLY A 64 13.53 0.69 6.84
C GLY A 64 12.53 -0.44 6.52
N TYR A 65 11.69 -0.81 7.49
CA TYR A 65 10.63 -1.81 7.29
C TYR A 65 9.35 -1.42 8.04
N THR A 66 8.25 -2.06 7.65
CA THR A 66 6.98 -2.05 8.39
C THR A 66 6.64 -3.49 8.78
N CYS A 67 6.24 -3.70 10.04
CA CYS A 67 5.84 -5.01 10.55
C CYS A 67 4.50 -4.94 11.28
N HIS A 68 3.95 -6.08 11.67
CA HIS A 68 2.85 -6.17 12.63
C HIS A 68 3.06 -7.42 13.49
N GLN A 69 2.32 -7.54 14.60
CA GLN A 69 2.39 -8.73 15.45
C GLN A 69 1.63 -9.89 14.79
N LEU A 70 2.21 -11.10 14.81
CA LEU A 70 1.52 -12.27 14.27
C LEU A 70 0.24 -12.54 15.07
N GLY A 71 -0.86 -12.76 14.35
CA GLY A 71 -2.19 -12.97 14.94
C GLY A 71 -2.86 -11.69 15.47
N SER A 72 -2.24 -10.52 15.33
CA SER A 72 -2.82 -9.24 15.76
C SER A 72 -2.53 -8.13 14.74
N GLY A 73 -3.59 -7.67 14.08
CA GLY A 73 -3.52 -6.63 13.06
C GLY A 73 -2.93 -7.11 11.73
N ALA A 74 -2.63 -6.14 10.87
CA ALA A 74 -2.10 -6.30 9.53
C ALA A 74 -1.17 -5.13 9.16
N ILE A 75 -0.54 -5.22 8.00
CA ILE A 75 0.06 -4.07 7.34
C ILE A 75 -0.93 -3.59 6.29
N VAL A 76 -1.43 -2.36 6.43
CA VAL A 76 -2.46 -1.82 5.54
C VAL A 76 -1.94 -0.57 4.84
N VAL A 77 -1.90 -0.62 3.52
CA VAL A 77 -1.57 0.51 2.65
C VAL A 77 -2.86 1.06 2.06
N GLN A 78 -3.20 2.30 2.41
CA GLN A 78 -4.27 3.05 1.80
C GLN A 78 -3.74 3.82 0.59
N LEU A 79 -4.31 3.57 -0.58
CA LEU A 79 -4.06 4.35 -1.79
C LEU A 79 -4.87 5.65 -1.77
N ALA A 80 -4.44 6.65 -2.55
CA ALA A 80 -5.11 7.95 -2.60
C ALA A 80 -6.57 7.90 -3.06
N GLN A 81 -6.93 6.86 -3.82
CA GLN A 81 -8.28 6.57 -4.31
C GLN A 81 -8.34 5.08 -4.70
N PRO A 82 -9.52 4.55 -5.05
CA PRO A 82 -9.62 3.21 -5.60
C PRO A 82 -9.02 3.12 -7.01
N TYR A 83 -8.28 2.04 -7.28
CA TYR A 83 -7.62 1.76 -8.55
C TYR A 83 -7.90 0.32 -8.99
N VAL A 84 -7.86 0.07 -10.31
CA VAL A 84 -7.79 -1.30 -10.86
C VAL A 84 -6.33 -1.73 -10.92
N ILE A 85 -5.89 -2.54 -9.96
CA ILE A 85 -4.49 -3.00 -9.86
C ILE A 85 -4.37 -4.38 -10.48
N SER A 86 -3.45 -4.54 -11.42
CA SER A 86 -3.19 -5.82 -12.08
C SER A 86 -2.07 -6.62 -11.42
N THR A 87 -1.07 -5.95 -10.83
CA THR A 87 0.14 -6.59 -10.28
C THR A 87 0.60 -5.93 -9.00
N MET A 88 1.10 -6.73 -8.06
CA MET A 88 1.78 -6.27 -6.84
C MET A 88 3.15 -6.94 -6.73
N ARG A 89 4.14 -6.21 -6.22
CA ARG A 89 5.50 -6.71 -5.95
C ARG A 89 5.88 -6.35 -4.53
N LEU A 90 6.38 -7.33 -3.79
CA LEU A 90 6.80 -7.16 -2.41
C LEU A 90 8.28 -7.52 -2.31
N LEU A 91 9.04 -6.69 -1.61
CA LEU A 91 10.35 -7.04 -1.08
C LEU A 91 10.13 -7.46 0.38
N LEU A 92 10.32 -8.74 0.66
CA LEU A 92 10.27 -9.27 2.02
C LEU A 92 11.65 -9.10 2.67
N TRP A 93 11.68 -9.11 4.01
CA TRP A 93 12.95 -9.03 4.73
C TRP A 93 13.86 -10.20 4.35
N ASP A 94 15.09 -9.86 3.98
CA ASP A 94 16.09 -10.77 3.46
C ASP A 94 17.43 -10.66 4.22
N CYS A 95 17.49 -9.96 5.36
CA CYS A 95 18.73 -9.84 6.14
C CYS A 95 19.06 -11.06 7.01
N ASP A 96 18.20 -12.07 7.05
CA ASP A 96 18.44 -13.37 7.70
C ASP A 96 17.62 -14.49 7.04
N ASP A 97 17.83 -15.73 7.49
CA ASP A 97 17.19 -16.93 6.93
C ASP A 97 15.81 -17.18 7.56
N ARG A 98 14.85 -16.29 7.29
CA ARG A 98 13.46 -16.45 7.71
C ARG A 98 12.56 -16.87 6.56
N ARG A 99 11.49 -17.59 6.90
CA ARG A 99 10.44 -18.01 5.96
C ARG A 99 9.17 -17.20 6.19
N TYR A 100 8.44 -16.96 5.12
CA TYR A 100 7.22 -16.16 5.12
C TYR A 100 6.02 -17.03 4.74
N SER A 101 4.92 -16.84 5.48
CA SER A 101 3.60 -17.39 5.21
C SER A 101 2.62 -16.23 5.38
N TYR A 102 1.95 -15.84 4.30
CA TYR A 102 1.11 -14.64 4.27
C TYR A 102 0.00 -14.77 3.23
N TYR A 103 -0.98 -13.89 3.30
CA TYR A 103 -1.97 -13.68 2.25
C TYR A 103 -2.09 -12.18 1.99
N VAL A 104 -2.70 -11.82 0.86
CA VAL A 104 -2.96 -10.43 0.49
C VAL A 104 -4.46 -10.26 0.28
N GLU A 105 -5.03 -9.27 0.94
CA GLU A 105 -6.41 -8.84 0.74
C GLU A 105 -6.46 -7.41 0.20
N VAL A 106 -7.54 -7.10 -0.51
CA VAL A 106 -7.83 -5.76 -1.01
C VAL A 106 -9.23 -5.34 -0.59
N SER A 107 -9.44 -4.03 -0.44
CA SER A 107 -10.74 -3.45 -0.11
C SER A 107 -10.90 -2.08 -0.74
N THR A 108 -12.13 -1.72 -1.08
CA THR A 108 -12.52 -0.37 -1.51
C THR A 108 -13.16 0.45 -0.38
N ASN A 109 -13.41 -0.15 0.78
CA ASN A 109 -14.14 0.50 1.88
C ASN A 109 -13.59 0.23 3.29
N GLN A 110 -12.45 -0.46 3.41
CA GLN A 110 -11.80 -0.86 4.67
C GLN A 110 -12.67 -1.71 5.61
N ARG A 111 -13.76 -2.29 5.12
CA ARG A 111 -14.67 -3.14 5.92
C ARG A 111 -14.80 -4.53 5.32
N ASN A 112 -15.06 -4.59 4.01
CA ASN A 112 -15.16 -5.82 3.26
C ASN A 112 -13.84 -6.03 2.54
N TRP A 113 -13.18 -7.14 2.84
CA TRP A 113 -11.87 -7.50 2.31
C TRP A 113 -12.00 -8.76 1.45
N GLU A 114 -11.32 -8.77 0.31
CA GLU A 114 -11.27 -9.91 -0.61
C GLU A 114 -9.83 -10.38 -0.74
N MET A 115 -9.59 -11.67 -0.50
CA MET A 115 -8.28 -12.28 -0.66
C MET A 115 -7.94 -12.48 -2.13
N VAL A 116 -6.85 -11.87 -2.56
CA VAL A 116 -6.36 -11.91 -3.96
C VAL A 116 -5.09 -12.74 -4.13
N ALA A 117 -4.41 -13.08 -3.04
CA ALA A 117 -3.30 -14.01 -3.04
C ALA A 117 -3.21 -14.75 -1.71
N ASN A 118 -2.90 -16.04 -1.75
CA ASN A 118 -2.61 -16.86 -0.57
C ASN A 118 -1.25 -17.55 -0.76
N LYS A 119 -0.31 -17.24 0.14
CA LYS A 119 1.07 -17.76 0.17
C LYS A 119 1.33 -18.57 1.43
N CYS A 120 0.30 -18.98 2.14
CA CYS A 120 0.42 -19.83 3.33
C CYS A 120 0.69 -21.30 3.00
N GLN A 121 0.60 -21.69 1.72
CA GLN A 121 0.70 -23.08 1.24
C GLN A 121 1.78 -23.26 0.16
N ASP A 122 2.61 -22.25 -0.12
CA ASP A 122 3.75 -22.44 -1.01
C ASP A 122 4.82 -23.27 -0.27
N PRO A 123 5.22 -24.45 -0.81
CA PRO A 123 6.20 -25.34 -0.16
C PRO A 123 7.63 -24.77 -0.10
#